data_AF-A0A7C5B0R3-F1
#
_entry.id   AF-A0A7C5B0R3-F1
#
_cell.length_a   1.000
_cell.length_b   1.000
_cell.length_c   1.000
_cell.angle_alpha   90.00
_cell.angle_beta   90.00
_cell.angle_gamma   90.00
#
_symmetry.space_group_name_H-M   'P 1'
#
loop_
_entity.id
_entity.type
_entity.pdbx_description
1 polymer ?
#
loop_
_entity_poly.entity_id
_entity_poly.type
_entity_poly.pdbx_seq_one_letter_code
_entity_poly.pdbx_strand_id
1 'polypeptide(L)'
;QQEAADRYQRYRKDPTIVDPNIVPALVAILAHTGDEARYEEFSDCYRTAATPQEERRYLFALAAFRHEDLLKRTLVRTINGEIRTQDAPFIVGALLMNVDGRELAWDFVKANWDHMDRLFPKQGLRRMCGGIVGLATPELERDVRAFFTARKIDLGGKTLEQYLEQLRVAVAFREREGSTLRAALLSSLEV
;
A
#
# COMPACT_ATOMS: atom_id res chain seq x y z
N GLN A 1 -5.92 18.59 -7.26
CA GLN A 1 -4.96 17.90 -8.17
C GLN A 1 -4.07 18.91 -8.86
N GLN A 2 -4.61 19.87 -9.62
CA GLN A 2 -3.83 20.92 -10.30
C GLN A 2 -2.89 21.70 -9.36
N GLU A 3 -3.42 22.24 -8.24
CA GLU A 3 -2.60 22.97 -7.26
C GLU A 3 -1.43 22.14 -6.70
N ALA A 4 -1.64 20.83 -6.51
CA ALA A 4 -0.59 19.95 -6.03
C ALA A 4 0.51 19.77 -7.09
N ALA A 5 0.13 19.64 -8.36
CA ALA A 5 1.06 19.56 -9.48
C ALA A 5 1.88 20.85 -9.62
N ASP A 6 1.24 22.02 -9.52
CA ASP A 6 1.89 23.32 -9.65
C ASP A 6 2.87 23.60 -8.50
N ARG A 7 2.49 23.25 -7.26
CA ARG A 7 3.41 23.34 -6.11
C ARG A 7 4.56 22.36 -6.22
N TYR A 8 4.31 21.13 -6.65
CA TYR A 8 5.35 20.13 -6.81
C TYR A 8 6.35 20.51 -7.90
N GLN A 9 5.87 21.05 -9.04
CA GLN A 9 6.71 21.62 -10.09
C GLN A 9 7.64 22.72 -9.56
N ARG A 10 7.12 23.64 -8.72
CA ARG A 10 7.94 24.67 -8.06
C ARG A 10 8.98 24.06 -7.13
N TYR A 11 8.57 23.12 -6.28
CA TYR A 11 9.46 22.37 -5.39
C TYR A 11 10.59 21.66 -6.14
N ARG A 12 10.31 21.09 -7.32
CA ARG A 12 11.33 20.42 -8.16
C ARG A 12 12.35 21.39 -8.75
N LYS A 13 11.98 22.65 -8.98
CA LYS A 13 12.88 23.70 -9.47
C LYS A 13 13.72 24.29 -8.34
N ASP A 14 13.10 24.53 -7.19
CA ASP A 14 13.75 25.04 -5.99
C ASP A 14 13.05 24.48 -4.74
N PRO A 15 13.70 23.56 -4.01
CA PRO A 15 13.15 22.95 -2.81
C PRO A 15 12.82 23.93 -1.68
N THR A 16 13.38 25.15 -1.70
CA THR A 16 13.18 26.16 -0.64
C THR A 16 11.87 26.93 -0.79
N ILE A 17 11.23 26.88 -1.96
CA ILE A 17 10.00 27.62 -2.28
C ILE A 17 8.75 26.99 -1.63
N VAL A 18 8.83 25.70 -1.26
CA VAL A 18 7.71 24.96 -0.67
C VAL A 18 8.13 24.45 0.70
N ASP A 19 7.26 24.66 1.70
CA ASP A 19 7.46 24.10 3.04
C ASP A 19 7.66 22.57 2.95
N PRO A 20 8.80 22.03 3.46
CA PRO A 20 9.08 20.60 3.45
C PRO A 20 7.97 19.73 4.05
N ASN A 21 7.18 20.27 4.98
CA ASN A 21 6.05 19.56 5.61
C ASN A 21 4.87 19.33 4.67
N ILE A 22 4.75 20.11 3.59
CA ILE A 22 3.67 19.97 2.61
C ILE A 22 4.03 18.94 1.53
N VAL A 23 5.32 18.73 1.25
CA VAL A 23 5.81 17.84 0.17
C VAL A 23 5.23 16.42 0.25
N PRO A 24 5.13 15.75 1.41
CA PRO A 24 4.51 14.43 1.49
C PRO A 24 3.06 14.41 1.00
N ALA A 25 2.27 15.45 1.30
CA ALA A 25 0.89 15.56 0.84
C ALA A 25 0.81 15.77 -0.68
N LEU A 26 1.72 16.59 -1.24
CA LEU A 26 1.81 16.78 -2.70
C LEU A 26 2.11 15.45 -3.41
N VAL A 27 3.13 14.73 -2.93
CA VAL A 27 3.52 13.43 -3.49
C VAL A 27 2.38 12.41 -3.38
N ALA A 28 1.69 12.35 -2.24
CA ALA A 28 0.55 11.45 -2.07
C ALA A 28 -0.60 11.75 -3.04
N ILE A 29 -0.96 13.02 -3.21
CA ILE A 29 -2.00 13.42 -4.18
C ILE A 29 -1.57 13.06 -5.60
N LEU A 30 -0.32 13.36 -5.97
CA LEU A 30 0.18 13.11 -7.32
C LEU A 30 0.37 11.64 -7.63
N ALA A 31 0.71 10.79 -6.66
CA ALA A 31 0.70 9.34 -6.85
C ALA A 31 -0.73 8.81 -7.04
N HIS A 32 -1.67 9.25 -6.20
CA HIS A 32 -3.06 8.82 -6.27
C HIS A 32 -3.74 9.19 -7.59
N THR A 33 -3.32 10.28 -8.23
CA THR A 33 -3.93 10.80 -9.46
C THR A 33 -2.98 10.74 -10.66
N GLY A 34 -1.84 10.05 -10.49
CA GLY A 34 -0.76 10.00 -11.45
C GLY A 34 -0.93 8.88 -12.45
N ASP A 35 -0.46 9.15 -13.67
CA ASP A 35 -0.37 8.20 -14.77
C ASP A 35 1.01 7.53 -14.80
N GLU A 36 1.30 6.82 -15.89
CA GLU A 36 2.59 6.16 -16.12
C GLU A 36 3.77 7.16 -16.13
N ALA A 37 3.61 8.35 -16.71
CA ALA A 37 4.67 9.35 -16.73
C ALA A 37 5.03 9.81 -15.31
N ARG A 38 4.02 10.01 -14.46
CA ARG A 38 4.25 10.31 -13.03
C ARG A 38 4.88 9.15 -12.28
N TYR A 39 4.51 7.92 -12.62
CA TYR A 39 5.12 6.72 -12.03
C TYR A 39 6.60 6.62 -12.35
N GLU A 40 7.01 6.84 -13.60
CA GLU A 40 8.42 6.85 -13.98
C GLU A 40 9.18 7.96 -13.25
N GLU A 41 8.63 9.17 -13.19
CA GLU A 41 9.26 10.26 -12.45
C GLU A 41 9.48 9.93 -10.98
N PHE A 42 8.49 9.31 -10.32
CA PHE A 42 8.62 8.91 -8.90
C PHE A 42 9.58 7.72 -8.73
N SER A 43 9.60 6.80 -9.69
CA SER A 43 10.56 5.70 -9.71
C SER A 43 12.00 6.21 -9.86
N ASP A 44 12.23 7.20 -10.71
CA ASP A 44 13.52 7.86 -10.85
C ASP A 44 13.89 8.64 -9.59
N CYS A 45 12.95 9.42 -9.02
CA CYS A 45 13.18 10.11 -7.75
C CYS A 45 13.55 9.15 -6.61
N TYR A 46 12.94 7.95 -6.56
CA TYR A 46 13.33 6.90 -5.62
C TYR A 46 14.77 6.44 -5.87
N ARG A 47 15.12 6.13 -7.13
CA ARG A 47 16.43 5.60 -7.50
C ARG A 47 17.58 6.60 -7.30
N THR A 48 17.31 7.89 -7.49
CA THR A 48 18.32 8.96 -7.42
C THR A 48 18.20 9.84 -6.18
N ALA A 49 17.43 9.41 -5.17
CA ALA A 49 17.23 10.19 -3.96
C ALA A 49 18.55 10.52 -3.26
N ALA A 50 18.73 11.78 -2.85
CA ALA A 50 19.92 12.22 -2.11
C ALA A 50 19.85 11.86 -0.63
N THR A 51 18.65 11.61 -0.11
CA THR A 51 18.42 11.33 1.31
C THR A 51 17.55 10.09 1.52
N PRO A 52 17.75 9.33 2.62
CA PRO A 52 16.88 8.20 2.95
C PRO A 52 15.41 8.57 3.11
N GLN A 53 15.12 9.80 3.55
CA GLN A 53 13.77 10.32 3.71
C GLN A 53 13.08 10.50 2.35
N GLU A 54 13.79 11.02 1.35
CA GLU A 54 13.26 11.12 -0.02
C GLU A 54 13.14 9.75 -0.69
N GLU A 55 14.15 8.89 -0.52
CA GLU A 55 14.11 7.51 -1.01
C GLU A 55 12.84 6.81 -0.53
N ARG A 56 12.61 6.84 0.80
CA ARG A 56 11.41 6.24 1.41
C ARG A 56 10.12 6.92 0.93
N ARG A 57 10.10 8.25 0.80
CA ARG A 57 8.90 8.98 0.34
C ARG A 57 8.46 8.48 -1.04
N TYR A 58 9.37 8.46 -2.00
CA TYR A 58 9.03 8.06 -3.36
C TYR A 58 8.79 6.56 -3.48
N LEU A 59 9.52 5.73 -2.73
CA LEU A 59 9.25 4.29 -2.69
C LEU A 59 7.82 3.97 -2.23
N PHE A 60 7.35 4.60 -1.16
CA PHE A 60 5.97 4.41 -0.70
C PHE A 60 4.94 5.06 -1.63
N ALA A 61 5.30 6.14 -2.33
CA ALA A 61 4.42 6.75 -3.33
C ALA A 61 4.09 5.78 -4.48
N LEU A 62 5.01 4.90 -4.87
CA LEU A 62 4.77 3.87 -5.90
C LEU A 62 3.66 2.88 -5.53
N ALA A 63 3.40 2.67 -4.24
CA ALA A 63 2.31 1.84 -3.75
C ALA A 63 0.95 2.57 -3.66
N ALA A 64 0.94 3.89 -3.86
CA ALA A 64 -0.26 4.73 -3.75
C ALA A 64 -0.92 5.06 -5.11
N PHE A 65 -0.34 4.60 -6.22
CA PHE A 65 -0.97 4.66 -7.55
C PHE A 65 -2.24 3.81 -7.58
N ARG A 66 -3.05 3.96 -8.63
CA ARG A 66 -4.36 3.30 -8.76
C ARG A 66 -4.49 2.41 -9.99
N HIS A 67 -3.61 2.60 -10.98
CA HIS A 67 -3.64 1.84 -12.20
C HIS A 67 -3.10 0.43 -11.97
N GLU A 68 -3.89 -0.58 -12.32
CA GLU A 68 -3.60 -1.99 -12.08
C GLU A 68 -2.21 -2.40 -12.60
N ASP A 69 -1.83 -1.99 -13.82
CA ASP A 69 -0.54 -2.32 -14.41
C ASP A 69 0.65 -1.73 -13.65
N LEU A 70 0.50 -0.50 -13.12
CA LEU A 70 1.53 0.14 -12.30
C LEU A 70 1.66 -0.56 -10.94
N LEU A 71 0.54 -0.98 -10.36
CA LEU A 71 0.53 -1.73 -9.10
C LEU A 71 1.16 -3.13 -9.26
N LYS A 72 0.86 -3.83 -10.36
CA LYS A 72 1.53 -5.10 -10.73
C LYS A 72 3.02 -4.91 -10.85
N ARG A 73 3.46 -3.85 -11.54
CA ARG A 73 4.87 -3.53 -11.69
C ARG A 73 5.52 -3.28 -10.33
N THR A 74 4.89 -2.49 -9.44
CA THR A 74 5.41 -2.29 -8.08
C THR A 74 5.51 -3.61 -7.30
N LEU A 75 4.52 -4.51 -7.38
CA LEU A 75 4.56 -5.83 -6.74
C LEU A 75 5.75 -6.67 -7.22
N VAL A 76 5.96 -6.76 -8.54
CA VAL A 76 7.10 -7.51 -9.12
C VAL A 76 8.44 -6.97 -8.61
N ARG A 77 8.56 -5.64 -8.49
CA ARG A 77 9.77 -4.97 -7.98
C ARG A 77 10.10 -5.35 -6.54
N THR A 78 9.10 -5.77 -5.75
CA THR A 78 9.33 -6.21 -4.35
C THR A 78 10.05 -7.55 -4.24
N ILE A 79 10.10 -8.35 -5.31
CA ILE A 79 10.69 -9.70 -5.28
C ILE A 79 11.78 -9.95 -6.34
N ASN A 80 12.00 -9.01 -7.27
CA ASN A 80 12.97 -9.14 -8.36
C ASN A 80 14.34 -8.47 -8.09
N GLY A 81 14.51 -7.84 -6.93
CA GLY A 81 15.75 -7.20 -6.50
C GLY A 81 15.85 -5.69 -6.77
N GLU A 82 14.86 -5.07 -7.43
CA GLU A 82 14.83 -3.62 -7.63
C GLU A 82 14.52 -2.84 -6.35
N ILE A 83 13.70 -3.40 -5.46
CA ILE A 83 13.46 -2.86 -4.12
C ILE A 83 14.29 -3.65 -3.11
N ARG A 84 14.99 -2.93 -2.23
CA ARG A 84 15.79 -3.53 -1.16
C ARG A 84 14.92 -4.49 -0.34
N THR A 85 15.47 -5.67 -0.06
CA THR A 85 14.77 -6.77 0.60
C THR A 85 14.19 -6.43 1.99
N GLN A 86 14.78 -5.45 2.68
CA GLN A 86 14.28 -4.95 3.97
C GLN A 86 13.08 -4.00 3.84
N ASP A 87 12.96 -3.31 2.70
CA ASP A 87 11.92 -2.32 2.45
C ASP A 87 10.71 -2.94 1.73
N ALA A 88 10.97 -3.93 0.86
CA ALA A 88 9.97 -4.66 0.08
C ALA A 88 8.73 -5.14 0.88
N PRO A 89 8.86 -5.73 2.10
CA PRO A 89 7.70 -6.19 2.87
C PRO A 89 6.74 -5.06 3.23
N PHE A 90 7.25 -3.85 3.47
CA PHE A 90 6.42 -2.70 3.79
C PHE A 90 5.65 -2.18 2.57
N ILE A 91 6.21 -2.34 1.37
CA ILE A 91 5.56 -1.96 0.12
C ILE A 91 4.44 -2.93 -0.22
N VAL A 92 4.67 -4.24 -0.07
CA VAL A 92 3.59 -5.24 -0.19
C VAL A 92 2.49 -4.99 0.84
N GLY A 93 2.85 -4.70 2.10
CA GLY A 93 1.90 -4.33 3.14
C GLY A 93 1.07 -3.08 2.81
N ALA A 94 1.70 -2.05 2.23
CA ALA A 94 1.01 -0.85 1.77
C ALA A 94 0.04 -1.14 0.61
N LEU A 95 0.43 -2.00 -0.32
CA LEU A 95 -0.41 -2.42 -1.45
C LEU A 95 -1.63 -3.24 -1.01
N LEU A 96 -1.51 -4.06 0.03
CA LEU A 96 -2.65 -4.75 0.67
C LEU A 96 -3.65 -3.78 1.32
N MET A 97 -3.23 -2.55 1.63
CA MET A 97 -4.10 -1.48 2.14
C MET A 97 -4.62 -0.56 1.03
N ASN A 98 -4.10 -0.65 -0.19
CA ASN A 98 -4.54 0.17 -1.32
C ASN A 98 -5.92 -0.30 -1.81
N VAL A 99 -6.88 0.62 -1.86
CA VAL A 99 -8.27 0.27 -2.21
C VAL A 99 -8.43 -0.26 -3.63
N ASP A 100 -7.60 0.21 -4.56
CA ASP A 100 -7.57 -0.20 -5.97
C ASP A 100 -6.64 -1.42 -6.20
N GLY A 101 -5.75 -1.73 -5.26
CA GLY A 101 -4.69 -2.74 -5.42
C GLY A 101 -4.72 -3.96 -4.52
N ARG A 102 -5.51 -3.95 -3.44
CA ARG A 102 -5.41 -4.96 -2.36
C ARG A 102 -5.66 -6.39 -2.79
N GLU A 103 -6.62 -6.62 -3.68
CA GLU A 103 -6.95 -7.98 -4.15
C GLU A 103 -5.84 -8.52 -5.05
N LEU A 104 -5.33 -7.68 -5.97
CA LEU A 104 -4.16 -7.99 -6.77
C LEU A 104 -2.93 -8.29 -5.91
N ALA A 105 -2.67 -7.48 -4.89
CA ALA A 105 -1.57 -7.68 -3.95
C ALA A 105 -1.75 -8.99 -3.16
N TRP A 106 -2.98 -9.33 -2.77
CA TRP A 106 -3.28 -10.57 -2.07
C TRP A 106 -3.04 -11.80 -2.94
N ASP A 107 -3.50 -11.79 -4.19
CA ASP A 107 -3.22 -12.87 -5.13
C ASP A 107 -1.73 -13.03 -5.40
N PHE A 108 -1.01 -11.92 -5.52
CA PHE A 108 0.44 -11.92 -5.67
C PHE A 108 1.16 -12.51 -4.44
N VAL A 109 0.72 -12.17 -3.23
CA VAL A 109 1.24 -12.73 -1.97
C VAL A 109 0.99 -14.24 -1.93
N LYS A 110 -0.22 -14.70 -2.23
CA LYS A 110 -0.55 -16.15 -2.25
C LYS A 110 0.33 -16.91 -3.24
N ALA A 111 0.53 -16.35 -4.44
CA ALA A 111 1.32 -16.97 -5.51
C ALA A 111 2.84 -17.00 -5.22
N ASN A 112 3.36 -16.00 -4.50
CA ASN A 112 4.80 -15.84 -4.29
C ASN A 112 5.25 -16.05 -2.84
N TRP A 113 4.38 -16.55 -1.96
CA TRP A 113 4.63 -16.65 -0.53
C TRP A 113 5.96 -17.32 -0.18
N ASP A 114 6.25 -18.49 -0.75
CA ASP A 114 7.45 -19.25 -0.42
C ASP A 114 8.73 -18.52 -0.85
N HIS A 115 8.65 -17.73 -1.92
CA HIS A 115 9.75 -16.85 -2.34
C HIS A 115 9.90 -15.67 -1.37
N MET A 116 8.80 -15.00 -1.02
CA MET A 116 8.79 -13.91 -0.04
C MET A 116 9.30 -14.35 1.34
N ASP A 117 8.93 -15.54 1.82
CA ASP A 117 9.34 -16.05 3.14
C ASP A 117 10.85 -16.33 3.21
N ARG A 118 11.47 -16.75 2.10
CA ARG A 118 12.92 -16.92 1.97
C ARG A 118 13.65 -15.59 1.77
N LEU A 119 13.06 -14.71 0.97
CA LEU A 119 13.68 -13.46 0.57
C LEU A 119 13.64 -12.45 1.73
N PHE A 120 12.48 -12.23 2.33
CA PHE A 120 12.26 -11.13 3.28
C PHE A 120 12.82 -11.43 4.67
N PRO A 121 13.31 -10.40 5.39
CA PRO A 121 13.63 -10.55 6.80
C PRO A 121 12.37 -10.95 7.57
N LYS A 122 12.46 -11.89 8.51
CA LYS A 122 11.29 -12.40 9.25
C LYS A 122 10.46 -11.30 9.92
N GLN A 123 11.13 -10.27 10.46
CA GLN A 123 10.43 -9.11 11.03
C GLN A 123 9.69 -8.27 9.97
N GLY A 124 10.26 -8.15 8.77
CA GLY A 124 9.60 -7.50 7.64
C GLY A 124 8.38 -8.28 7.16
N LEU A 125 8.50 -9.61 6.98
CA LEU A 125 7.40 -10.49 6.62
C LEU A 125 6.25 -10.43 7.63
N ARG A 126 6.58 -10.43 8.93
CA ARG A 126 5.62 -10.22 10.01
C ARG A 126 4.87 -8.90 9.86
N ARG A 127 5.57 -7.79 9.57
CA ARG A 127 4.95 -6.47 9.37
C ARG A 127 4.10 -6.40 8.10
N MET A 128 4.54 -7.04 7.01
CA MET A 128 3.78 -7.17 5.76
C MET A 128 2.40 -7.78 6.01
N CYS A 129 2.33 -8.84 6.82
CA CYS A 129 1.08 -9.53 7.14
C CYS A 129 0.07 -8.63 7.87
N GLY A 130 0.48 -7.50 8.47
CA GLY A 130 -0.45 -6.52 9.02
C GLY A 130 -1.34 -5.86 7.95
N GLY A 131 -0.91 -5.85 6.69
CA GLY A 131 -1.68 -5.31 5.57
C GLY A 131 -2.95 -6.09 5.25
N ILE A 132 -3.10 -7.34 5.72
CA ILE A 132 -4.31 -8.17 5.46
C ILE A 132 -5.59 -7.53 5.99
N VAL A 133 -5.50 -6.60 6.94
CA VAL A 133 -6.64 -5.83 7.46
C VAL A 133 -7.34 -5.02 6.36
N GLY A 134 -6.64 -4.69 5.27
CA GLY A 134 -7.22 -4.02 4.09
C GLY A 134 -8.20 -4.90 3.30
N LEU A 135 -8.16 -6.23 3.48
CA LEU A 135 -8.97 -7.22 2.79
C LEU A 135 -10.34 -7.42 3.46
N ALA A 136 -10.99 -6.32 3.81
CA ALA A 136 -12.17 -6.28 4.67
C ALA A 136 -13.48 -6.61 3.91
N THR A 137 -13.57 -7.79 3.30
CA THR A 137 -14.84 -8.44 2.89
C THR A 137 -14.95 -9.83 3.53
N PRO A 138 -16.16 -10.37 3.74
CA PRO A 138 -16.33 -11.72 4.30
C PRO A 138 -15.65 -12.82 3.46
N GLU A 139 -15.62 -12.65 2.14
CA GLU A 139 -14.99 -13.58 1.20
C GLU A 139 -13.47 -13.58 1.38
N LEU A 140 -12.86 -12.39 1.40
CA LEU A 140 -11.42 -12.27 1.56
C LEU A 140 -10.96 -12.63 2.97
N GLU A 141 -11.73 -12.32 4.02
CA GLU A 141 -11.42 -12.76 5.39
C GLU A 141 -11.31 -14.28 5.47
N ARG A 142 -12.26 -14.99 4.86
CA ARG A 142 -12.26 -16.46 4.83
C ARG A 142 -11.07 -17.01 4.04
N ASP A 143 -10.73 -16.40 2.90
CA ASP A 143 -9.57 -16.78 2.09
C ASP A 143 -8.25 -16.56 2.87
N VAL A 144 -8.09 -15.41 3.53
CA VAL A 144 -6.96 -15.12 4.42
C VAL A 144 -6.83 -16.18 5.51
N ARG A 145 -7.90 -16.46 6.26
CA ARG A 145 -7.88 -17.47 7.32
C ARG A 145 -7.50 -18.85 6.78
N ALA A 146 -8.07 -19.26 5.65
CA ALA A 146 -7.75 -20.54 5.01
C ALA A 146 -6.27 -20.61 4.61
N PHE A 147 -5.73 -19.55 4.00
CA PHE A 147 -4.34 -19.48 3.57
C PHE A 147 -3.36 -19.65 4.74
N PHE A 148 -3.51 -18.87 5.82
CA PHE A 148 -2.62 -18.96 6.97
C PHE A 148 -2.73 -20.31 7.71
N THR A 149 -3.94 -20.87 7.77
CA THR A 149 -4.19 -22.17 8.43
C THR A 149 -3.59 -23.33 7.64
N ALA A 150 -3.84 -23.39 6.33
CA ALA A 150 -3.39 -24.48 5.47
C ALA A 150 -1.85 -24.55 5.40
N ARG A 151 -1.19 -23.39 5.36
CA ARG A 151 0.29 -23.30 5.32
C ARG A 151 0.94 -23.37 6.70
N LYS A 152 0.17 -23.36 7.80
CA LYS A 152 0.67 -23.33 9.19
C LYS A 152 1.70 -22.20 9.40
N ILE A 153 1.39 -21.01 8.86
CA ILE A 153 2.31 -19.86 8.93
C ILE A 153 2.37 -19.37 10.38
N ASP A 154 3.58 -19.34 10.93
CA ASP A 154 3.86 -18.78 12.25
C ASP A 154 4.57 -17.42 12.09
N LEU A 155 3.94 -16.37 12.62
CA LEU A 155 4.50 -15.02 12.66
C LEU A 155 5.12 -14.66 14.03
N GLY A 156 5.19 -15.63 14.94
CA GLY A 156 5.68 -15.49 16.30
C GLY A 156 4.65 -14.90 17.25
N GLY A 157 4.47 -15.56 18.40
CA GLY A 157 3.57 -15.13 19.47
C GLY A 157 2.12 -15.00 18.99
N LYS A 158 1.42 -13.94 19.44
CA LYS A 158 0.01 -13.69 19.10
C LYS A 158 -0.20 -12.79 17.88
N THR A 159 0.83 -12.55 17.07
CA THR A 159 0.78 -11.52 16.03
C THR A 159 -0.26 -11.84 14.96
N LEU A 160 -0.27 -13.08 14.47
CA LEU A 160 -1.22 -13.49 13.45
C LEU A 160 -2.66 -13.39 13.97
N GLU A 161 -2.91 -13.85 15.20
CA GLU A 161 -4.21 -13.75 15.87
C GLU A 161 -4.68 -12.28 15.94
N GLN A 162 -3.79 -11.35 16.31
CA GLN A 162 -4.10 -9.92 16.37
C GLN A 162 -4.49 -9.34 15.00
N TYR A 163 -3.79 -9.69 13.93
CA TYR A 163 -4.13 -9.22 12.59
C TYR A 163 -5.44 -9.82 12.07
N LEU A 164 -5.68 -11.11 12.35
CA LEU A 164 -6.95 -11.76 12.00
C LEU A 164 -8.13 -11.18 12.80
N GLU A 165 -7.91 -10.76 14.04
CA GLU A 165 -8.92 -10.06 14.84
C GLU A 165 -9.19 -8.66 14.29
N GLN A 166 -8.16 -7.89 13.96
CA GLN A 166 -8.32 -6.57 13.33
C GLN A 166 -9.06 -6.66 11.99
N LEU A 167 -8.75 -7.68 11.19
CA LEU A 167 -9.48 -7.98 9.95
C LEU A 167 -10.95 -8.28 10.23
N ARG A 168 -11.26 -9.12 11.23
CA ARG A 168 -12.64 -9.43 11.61
C ARG A 168 -13.41 -8.17 12.02
N VAL A 169 -12.78 -7.31 12.81
CA VAL A 169 -13.37 -6.02 13.22
C VAL A 169 -13.65 -5.14 12.01
N ALA A 170 -12.73 -5.04 11.06
CA ALA A 170 -12.91 -4.25 9.84
C ALA A 170 -14.07 -4.79 8.97
N VAL A 171 -14.17 -6.11 8.81
CA VAL A 171 -15.29 -6.77 8.10
C VAL A 171 -16.61 -6.49 8.79
N ALA A 172 -16.70 -6.74 10.09
CA ALA A 172 -17.93 -6.55 10.86
C ALA A 172 -18.39 -5.08 10.87
N PHE A 173 -17.44 -4.13 10.93
CA PHE A 173 -17.75 -2.71 10.81
C PHE A 173 -18.33 -2.37 9.44
N ARG A 174 -17.71 -2.88 8.36
CA ARG A 174 -18.19 -2.67 6.99
C ARG A 174 -19.59 -3.25 6.77
N GLU A 175 -19.85 -4.46 7.25
CA GLU A 175 -21.16 -5.12 7.15
C GLU A 175 -22.24 -4.34 7.90
N ARG A 176 -21.93 -3.84 9.09
CA ARG A 176 -22.89 -3.14 9.95
C ARG A 176 -23.17 -1.71 9.50
N GLU A 177 -22.13 -0.95 9.16
CA GLU A 177 -22.23 0.49 8.92
C GLU A 177 -22.25 0.88 7.44
N GLY A 178 -21.89 -0.05 6.54
CA GLY A 178 -21.68 0.27 5.11
C GLY A 178 -22.91 0.87 4.43
N SER A 179 -24.10 0.29 4.65
CA SER A 179 -25.35 0.81 4.09
C SER A 179 -25.73 2.16 4.70
N THR A 180 -25.59 2.31 6.01
CA THR A 180 -25.92 3.52 6.77
C THR A 180 -25.04 4.69 6.32
N LEU A 181 -23.73 4.49 6.26
CA LEU A 181 -22.77 5.50 5.80
C LEU A 181 -23.03 5.90 4.35
N ARG A 182 -23.31 4.93 3.47
CA ARG A 182 -23.65 5.20 2.07
C ARG A 182 -24.90 6.09 1.97
N ALA A 183 -25.95 5.77 2.72
CA ALA A 183 -27.19 6.56 2.70
C ALA A 183 -26.97 7.99 3.20
N ALA A 184 -26.25 8.15 4.32
CA ALA A 184 -25.93 9.47 4.88
C ALA A 184 -25.14 10.34 3.90
N LEU A 185 -24.09 9.79 3.27
CA LEU A 185 -23.27 10.53 2.30
C LEU A 185 -24.07 10.94 1.07
N LEU A 186 -24.93 10.07 0.54
CA LEU A 186 -25.79 10.42 -0.59
C LEU A 186 -26.78 11.54 -0.24
N SER A 187 -27.41 11.48 0.94
CA SER A 187 -28.33 12.53 1.38
C SER A 187 -27.66 13.90 1.55
N SER A 188 -26.36 13.93 1.88
CA SER A 188 -25.60 15.19 2.02
C SER A 188 -25.17 15.83 0.69
N LEU A 189 -25.25 15.10 -0.42
CA LEU A 189 -24.92 15.60 -1.76
C LEU A 189 -26.12 16.22 -2.48
N GLU A 190 -27.34 16.02 -1.96
CA GLU A 190 -28.59 16.55 -2.50
C GLU A 190 -29.00 17.89 -1.87
N VAL A 191 -28.19 18.43 -0.95
CA VAL A 191 -28.36 19.73 -0.27
C VAL A 191 -27.33 20.72 -0.79
#